data_AF-A0A7R9Q4L5-F1
#
_entry.id   AF-A0A7R9Q4L5-F1
#
_cell.length_a   1.000
_cell.length_b   1.000
_cell.length_c   1.000
_cell.angle_alpha   90.00
_cell.angle_beta   90.00
_cell.angle_gamma   90.00
#
_symmetry.space_group_name_H-M   'P 1'
#
loop_
_entity.id
_entity.type
_entity.pdbx_description
1 polymer ?
#
loop_
_entity_poly.entity_id
_entity_poly.type
_entity_poly.pdbx_seq_one_letter_code
_entity_poly.pdbx_strand_id
1 'polypeptide(L)'
;MAFINVAEWTAVNTTDWLKGLDDCILPYVQFFLNNNINGCRLLLLSCDDLNHLNVRKVGHQELILDAVDLLKHLHYNFGSETLQSLALRLGCKARSLYNQLKRDLMIANNNNDTDNGSGSTAGDERVSTQTLSAVSDILASVKAFISWIDRYVCLVLEVIPPKFL
;
A
#
# COMPACT_ATOMS: atom_id res chain seq x y z
N MET A 1 5.18 14.08 -14.27
CA MET A 1 4.77 12.78 -13.70
C MET A 1 3.46 12.40 -14.35
N ALA A 2 3.40 11.29 -15.08
CA ALA A 2 2.20 10.85 -15.77
C ALA A 2 1.17 10.38 -14.71
N PHE A 3 0.01 11.01 -14.68
CA PHE A 3 -1.12 10.55 -13.87
C PHE A 3 -1.84 9.48 -14.68
N ILE A 4 -1.76 8.21 -14.27
CA ILE A 4 -2.45 7.13 -15.00
C ILE A 4 -3.93 7.19 -14.63
N ASN A 5 -4.71 7.93 -15.40
CA ASN A 5 -6.16 7.96 -15.26
C ASN A 5 -6.79 6.76 -15.96
N VAL A 6 -6.85 5.63 -15.26
CA VAL A 6 -7.44 4.38 -15.78
C VAL A 6 -8.89 4.60 -16.25
N ALA A 7 -9.66 5.49 -15.61
CA ALA A 7 -11.04 5.77 -16.00
C ALA A 7 -11.16 6.36 -17.43
N GLU A 8 -10.15 7.08 -17.92
CA GLU A 8 -10.14 7.66 -19.27
C GLU A 8 -9.66 6.68 -20.35
N TRP A 9 -9.37 5.42 -19.99
CA TRP A 9 -8.91 4.43 -20.96
C TRP A 9 -10.00 4.08 -21.96
N THR A 10 -9.62 4.10 -23.24
CA THR A 10 -10.43 3.56 -24.32
C THR A 10 -10.41 2.03 -24.30
N ALA A 11 -11.31 1.39 -25.08
CA ALA A 11 -11.30 -0.06 -25.23
C ALA A 11 -9.99 -0.58 -25.85
N VAL A 12 -9.34 0.23 -26.71
CA VAL A 12 -8.03 -0.10 -27.28
C VAL A 12 -6.94 -0.09 -26.20
N ASN A 13 -6.90 0.93 -25.34
CA ASN A 13 -5.94 0.98 -24.24
C ASN A 13 -6.13 -0.20 -23.27
N THR A 14 -7.38 -0.53 -22.96
CA THR A 14 -7.74 -1.67 -22.09
C THR A 14 -7.27 -2.99 -22.69
N THR A 15 -7.46 -3.20 -23.99
CA THR A 15 -7.01 -4.42 -24.68
C THR A 15 -5.50 -4.50 -24.81
N ASP A 16 -4.81 -3.37 -25.00
CA ASP A 16 -3.35 -3.33 -25.04
C ASP A 16 -2.69 -3.54 -23.67
N TRP A 17 -3.37 -3.16 -22.59
CA TRP A 17 -3.01 -3.55 -21.23
C TRP A 17 -3.23 -5.05 -21.02
N LEU A 18 -4.41 -5.57 -21.40
CA LEU A 18 -4.75 -6.99 -21.23
C LEU A 18 -3.77 -7.94 -21.95
N LYS A 19 -3.26 -7.54 -23.13
CA LYS A 19 -2.21 -8.27 -23.86
C LYS A 19 -0.87 -8.36 -23.10
N GLY A 20 -0.64 -7.47 -22.15
CA GLY A 20 0.60 -7.42 -21.37
C GLY A 20 0.54 -8.22 -20.07
N LEU A 21 -0.59 -8.86 -19.75
CA LEU A 21 -0.74 -9.66 -18.53
C LEU A 21 -0.06 -11.02 -18.67
N ASP A 22 -0.54 -11.85 -19.59
CA ASP A 22 -0.03 -13.20 -19.82
C ASP A 22 -0.48 -13.70 -21.20
N ASP A 23 0.33 -14.56 -21.83
CA ASP A 23 0.02 -15.17 -23.13
C ASP A 23 -1.28 -15.98 -23.09
N CYS A 24 -1.64 -16.56 -21.93
CA CYS A 24 -2.89 -17.31 -21.76
C CYS A 24 -4.15 -16.45 -21.86
N ILE A 25 -4.02 -15.12 -21.73
CA ILE A 25 -5.12 -14.16 -21.78
C ILE A 25 -5.36 -13.61 -23.19
N LEU A 26 -4.37 -13.69 -24.09
CA LEU A 26 -4.45 -13.22 -25.47
C LEU A 26 -5.72 -13.66 -26.24
N PRO A 27 -6.22 -14.91 -26.10
CA PRO A 27 -7.45 -15.33 -26.76
C PRO A 27 -8.69 -14.53 -26.35
N TYR A 28 -8.69 -13.91 -25.17
CA TYR A 28 -9.84 -13.17 -24.65
C TYR A 28 -9.89 -11.71 -25.11
N VAL A 29 -8.76 -11.17 -25.58
CA VAL A 29 -8.60 -9.75 -25.93
C VAL A 29 -9.66 -9.27 -26.93
N GLN A 30 -9.99 -10.09 -27.92
CA GLN A 30 -11.01 -9.74 -28.92
C GLN A 30 -12.42 -9.65 -28.31
N PHE A 31 -12.73 -10.44 -27.28
CA PHE A 31 -14.03 -10.36 -26.60
C PHE A 31 -14.15 -9.06 -25.79
N PHE A 32 -13.05 -8.60 -25.17
CA PHE A 32 -13.02 -7.30 -24.49
C PHE A 32 -13.18 -6.13 -25.47
N LEU A 33 -12.54 -6.21 -26.65
CA LEU A 33 -12.69 -5.20 -27.70
C LEU A 33 -14.13 -5.15 -28.24
N ASN A 34 -14.69 -6.31 -28.58
CA ASN A 34 -16.04 -6.41 -29.16
C ASN A 34 -17.12 -5.93 -28.19
N ASN A 35 -16.93 -6.16 -26.88
CA ASN A 35 -17.85 -5.67 -25.84
C ASN A 35 -17.56 -4.22 -25.40
N ASN A 36 -16.61 -3.54 -26.05
CA ASN A 36 -16.23 -2.15 -25.77
C ASN A 36 -15.94 -1.91 -24.28
N ILE A 37 -15.15 -2.79 -23.66
CA ILE A 37 -14.74 -2.63 -22.27
C ILE A 37 -13.73 -1.48 -22.18
N ASN A 38 -14.19 -0.33 -21.71
CA ASN A 38 -13.37 0.84 -21.42
C ASN A 38 -12.82 0.79 -19.99
N GLY A 39 -11.96 1.75 -19.65
CA GLY A 39 -11.34 1.84 -18.33
C GLY A 39 -12.31 1.83 -17.15
N CYS A 40 -13.42 2.57 -17.26
CA CYS A 40 -14.47 2.55 -16.23
C CYS A 40 -15.09 1.15 -16.03
N ARG A 41 -15.40 0.45 -17.12
CA ARG A 41 -15.94 -0.92 -17.04
C ARG A 41 -14.88 -1.91 -16.54
N LEU A 42 -13.62 -1.72 -16.93
CA LEU A 42 -12.51 -2.52 -16.46
C LEU A 42 -12.35 -2.40 -14.93
N LEU A 43 -12.47 -1.19 -14.39
CA LEU A 43 -12.43 -0.97 -12.94
C LEU A 43 -13.66 -1.52 -12.19
N LEU A 44 -14.74 -1.86 -12.88
CA LEU A 44 -15.96 -2.42 -12.28
C LEU A 44 -16.14 -3.91 -12.57
N LEU A 45 -15.15 -4.55 -13.19
CA LEU A 45 -15.24 -5.93 -13.64
C LEU A 45 -15.51 -6.88 -12.48
N SER A 46 -16.48 -7.78 -12.67
CA SER A 46 -16.81 -8.87 -11.76
C SER A 46 -16.55 -10.25 -12.39
N CYS A 47 -16.59 -11.30 -11.58
CA CYS A 47 -16.51 -12.69 -12.06
C CYS A 47 -17.64 -13.01 -13.05
N ASP A 48 -18.84 -12.47 -12.82
CA ASP A 48 -19.99 -12.67 -13.71
C ASP A 48 -19.77 -12.00 -15.07
N ASP A 49 -19.21 -10.79 -15.09
CA ASP A 49 -18.85 -10.11 -16.34
C ASP A 49 -17.80 -10.91 -17.14
N LEU A 50 -16.82 -11.48 -16.45
CA LEU A 50 -15.81 -12.35 -17.06
C LEU A 50 -16.43 -13.62 -17.67
N ASN A 51 -17.39 -14.22 -16.98
CA ASN A 51 -18.16 -15.35 -17.51
C ASN A 51 -18.89 -14.97 -18.82
N HIS A 52 -19.48 -13.76 -18.87
CA HIS A 52 -20.13 -13.23 -20.07
C HIS A 52 -19.14 -12.91 -21.20
N LEU A 53 -17.90 -12.58 -20.88
CA LEU A 53 -16.80 -12.35 -21.82
C LEU A 53 -16.09 -13.64 -22.28
N ASN A 54 -16.68 -14.81 -22.02
CA ASN A 54 -16.14 -16.15 -22.30
C ASN A 54 -14.88 -16.54 -21.52
N VAL A 55 -14.51 -15.79 -20.48
CA VAL A 55 -13.45 -16.18 -19.54
C VAL A 55 -14.07 -17.06 -18.47
N ARG A 56 -14.11 -18.38 -18.68
CA ARG A 56 -14.71 -19.36 -17.74
C ARG A 56 -13.71 -20.11 -16.86
N LYS A 57 -12.43 -20.07 -17.23
CA LYS A 57 -11.38 -20.75 -16.46
C LYS A 57 -11.08 -19.92 -15.22
N VAL A 58 -11.26 -20.50 -14.03
CA VAL A 58 -11.06 -19.82 -12.74
C VAL A 58 -9.69 -19.15 -12.66
N GLY A 59 -8.61 -19.86 -13.00
CA GLY A 59 -7.26 -19.26 -12.96
C GLY A 59 -7.07 -18.07 -13.92
N HIS A 60 -7.75 -18.04 -15.06
CA HIS A 60 -7.71 -16.88 -15.96
C HIS A 60 -8.55 -15.72 -15.41
N GLN A 61 -9.66 -16.02 -14.73
CA GLN A 61 -10.46 -15.01 -14.07
C GLN A 61 -9.69 -14.36 -12.92
N GLU A 62 -9.05 -15.17 -12.07
CA GLU A 62 -8.20 -14.71 -10.97
C GLU A 62 -7.08 -13.80 -11.49
N LEU A 63 -6.35 -14.22 -12.52
CA LEU A 63 -5.28 -13.41 -13.12
C LEU A 63 -5.77 -12.03 -13.58
N ILE A 64 -6.91 -11.98 -14.30
CA ILE A 64 -7.48 -10.72 -14.75
C ILE A 64 -7.97 -9.87 -13.57
N LEU A 65 -8.67 -10.48 -12.60
CA LEU A 65 -9.24 -9.76 -11.46
C LEU A 65 -8.16 -9.21 -10.53
N ASP A 66 -7.09 -9.97 -10.28
CA ASP A 66 -5.93 -9.53 -9.51
C ASP A 66 -5.26 -8.33 -10.20
N ALA A 67 -5.06 -8.42 -11.51
CA ALA A 67 -4.49 -7.32 -12.27
C ALA A 67 -5.42 -6.07 -12.31
N VAL A 68 -6.75 -6.26 -12.34
CA VAL A 68 -7.73 -5.18 -12.21
C VAL A 68 -7.70 -4.57 -10.80
N ASP A 69 -7.55 -5.38 -9.76
CA ASP A 69 -7.45 -4.89 -8.38
C ASP A 69 -6.20 -4.03 -8.19
N LEU A 70 -5.10 -4.43 -8.81
CA LEU A 70 -3.87 -3.66 -8.88
C LEU A 70 -4.06 -2.33 -9.63
N LEU A 71 -4.80 -2.31 -10.75
CA LEU A 71 -5.19 -1.08 -11.44
C LEU A 71 -6.07 -0.17 -10.58
N LYS A 72 -7.04 -0.71 -9.83
CA LYS A 72 -7.87 0.06 -8.88
C LYS A 72 -7.00 0.70 -7.81
N HIS A 73 -6.08 -0.07 -7.23
CA HIS A 73 -5.15 0.44 -6.25
C HIS A 73 -4.33 1.59 -6.81
N LEU A 74 -3.80 1.46 -8.02
CA LEU A 74 -3.08 2.54 -8.68
C LEU A 74 -3.98 3.75 -8.91
N HIS A 75 -5.16 3.56 -9.50
CA HIS A 75 -6.09 4.64 -9.81
C HIS A 75 -6.53 5.44 -8.57
N TYR A 76 -6.79 4.77 -7.44
CA TYR A 76 -7.28 5.41 -6.22
C TYR A 76 -6.18 5.86 -5.25
N ASN A 77 -5.01 5.19 -5.22
CA ASN A 77 -3.97 5.44 -4.23
C ASN A 77 -2.74 6.20 -4.77
N PHE A 78 -2.60 6.36 -6.10
CA PHE A 78 -1.45 7.09 -6.67
C PHE A 78 -1.38 8.56 -6.19
N GLY A 79 -2.50 9.16 -5.78
CA GLY A 79 -2.54 10.51 -5.24
C GLY A 79 -2.56 10.64 -3.71
N SER A 80 -2.81 9.56 -2.95
CA SER A 80 -3.10 9.68 -1.50
C SER A 80 -1.88 9.50 -0.61
N GLU A 81 -0.99 8.55 -0.92
CA GLU A 81 0.19 8.25 -0.10
C GLU A 81 1.40 7.92 -0.97
N THR A 82 2.37 8.83 -1.03
CA THR A 82 3.68 8.59 -1.68
C THR A 82 4.63 7.91 -0.70
N LEU A 83 5.61 7.13 -1.20
CA LEU A 83 6.71 6.60 -0.39
C LEU A 83 7.36 7.68 0.48
N GLN A 84 7.54 8.87 -0.09
CA GLN A 84 8.09 10.02 0.60
C GLN A 84 7.21 10.45 1.78
N SER A 85 5.89 10.49 1.60
CA SER A 85 4.95 10.84 2.68
C SER A 85 4.93 9.80 3.80
N LEU A 86 5.05 8.50 3.48
CA LEU A 86 5.11 7.41 4.44
C LEU A 86 6.45 7.39 5.19
N ALA A 87 7.56 7.57 4.48
CA ALA A 87 8.90 7.68 5.06
C ALA A 87 9.00 8.88 6.01
N LEU A 88 8.48 10.05 5.60
CA LEU A 88 8.45 11.25 6.42
C LEU A 88 7.62 11.03 7.69
N ARG A 89 6.42 10.44 7.56
CA ARG A 89 5.53 10.14 8.70
C ARG A 89 6.19 9.19 9.69
N LEU A 90 6.81 8.12 9.20
CA LEU A 90 7.58 7.18 10.02
C LEU A 90 8.74 7.87 10.73
N GLY A 91 9.52 8.68 10.01
CA GLY A 91 10.63 9.46 10.55
C GLY A 91 10.19 10.44 11.63
N CYS A 92 9.10 11.17 11.41
CA CYS A 92 8.51 12.08 12.40
C CYS A 92 8.08 11.35 13.66
N LYS A 93 7.38 10.21 13.54
CA LYS A 93 6.96 9.40 14.70
C LYS A 93 8.15 8.85 15.49
N ALA A 94 9.15 8.30 14.79
CA ALA A 94 10.37 7.79 15.41
C ALA A 94 11.16 8.90 16.12
N ARG A 95 11.28 10.08 15.51
CA ARG A 95 11.97 11.23 16.11
C ARG A 95 11.21 11.78 17.32
N SER A 96 9.88 11.81 17.26
CA SER A 96 9.03 12.22 18.38
C SER A 96 9.22 11.29 19.58
N LEU A 97 9.19 9.97 19.37
CA LEU A 97 9.45 8.98 20.42
C LEU A 97 10.86 9.13 21.00
N TYR A 98 11.88 9.29 20.15
CA TYR A 98 13.26 9.51 20.62
C TYR A 98 13.37 10.75 21.51
N ASN A 99 12.75 11.86 21.11
CA ASN A 99 12.74 13.09 21.90
C ASN A 99 11.99 12.92 23.23
N GLN A 100 10.89 12.14 23.24
CA GLN A 100 10.14 11.82 24.45
C GLN A 100 11.00 10.99 25.42
N LEU A 101 11.57 9.89 24.96
CA LEU A 101 12.46 9.04 25.76
C LEU A 101 13.66 9.81 26.32
N LYS A 102 14.30 10.65 25.50
CA LYS A 102 15.41 11.50 25.94
C LYS A 102 14.98 12.46 27.05
N ARG A 103 13.77 13.02 26.96
CA ARG A 103 13.21 13.92 27.99
C ARG A 103 12.92 13.16 29.27
N ASP A 104 12.29 11.99 29.18
CA ASP A 104 11.93 11.15 30.33
C ASP A 104 13.20 10.70 31.07
N LEU A 105 14.25 10.32 30.34
CA LEU A 105 15.57 10.01 30.90
C LEU A 105 16.23 11.21 31.59
N MET A 106 16.14 12.41 30.99
CA MET A 106 16.68 13.64 31.59
C MET A 106 15.96 14.01 32.89
N ILE A 107 14.64 13.86 32.94
CA ILE A 107 13.83 14.09 34.15
C ILE A 107 14.20 13.07 35.23
N ALA A 108 14.34 11.79 34.87
CA ALA A 108 14.75 10.74 35.81
C ALA A 108 16.15 11.01 36.41
N ASN A 109 17.10 11.48 35.59
CA ASN A 109 18.46 11.76 36.06
C ASN A 109 18.52 12.97 37.00
N ASN A 110 17.74 14.03 36.73
CA ASN A 110 17.68 15.21 37.59
C ASN A 110 17.00 14.93 38.94
N ASN A 111 16.03 14.01 38.99
CA ASN A 111 15.33 13.66 40.23
C ASN A 111 16.19 12.82 41.18
N ASN A 112 17.15 12.05 40.65
CA ASN A 112 18.07 11.23 41.47
C ASN A 112 19.11 12.07 42.25
N ASP A 113 19.37 13.32 41.85
CA ASP A 113 20.29 14.22 42.57
C ASP A 113 19.66 14.92 43.79
N THR A 114 18.33 14.82 43.99
CA THR A 114 17.62 15.55 45.06
C THR A 114 17.15 14.66 46.22
N ASP A 115 17.20 13.32 46.10
CA ASP A 115 16.68 12.42 47.13
C ASP A 115 17.78 11.80 47.99
N ASN A 116 18.25 12.57 48.98
CA ASN A 116 19.03 12.06 50.10
C ASN A 116 18.08 11.92 51.31
N GLY A 117 17.09 11.01 51.24
CA GLY A 117 16.07 10.94 52.28
C GLY A 117 15.04 9.83 52.17
N SER A 118 15.44 8.61 52.54
CA SER A 118 14.58 7.53 53.04
C SER A 118 13.56 6.88 52.07
N GLY A 119 14.00 5.75 51.50
CA GLY A 119 13.26 4.49 51.47
C GLY A 119 11.91 4.47 50.76
N SER A 120 11.89 4.07 49.49
CA SER A 120 10.78 3.33 48.86
C SER A 120 11.23 2.74 47.50
N THR A 121 11.29 1.40 47.46
CA THR A 121 11.17 0.53 46.27
C THR A 121 11.95 0.91 45.01
N ALA A 122 13.19 0.40 44.94
CA ALA A 122 13.78 -0.02 43.68
C ALA A 122 12.84 -0.98 42.95
N GLY A 123 12.58 -0.72 41.67
CA GLY A 123 11.91 -1.68 40.79
C GLY A 123 10.51 -1.25 40.37
N ASP A 124 10.43 -0.19 39.58
CA ASP A 124 9.54 -0.27 38.43
C ASP A 124 10.00 0.71 37.35
N GLU A 125 10.87 0.22 36.47
CA GLU A 125 11.20 0.80 35.18
C GLU A 125 9.96 0.73 34.28
N ARG A 126 8.83 1.30 34.74
CA ARG A 126 7.55 1.27 34.04
C ARG A 126 7.70 2.11 32.80
N VAL A 127 7.89 1.45 31.67
CA VAL A 127 7.70 2.05 30.36
C VAL A 127 6.33 2.73 30.38
N SER A 128 6.33 4.06 30.24
CA SER A 128 5.10 4.84 30.23
C SER A 128 4.15 4.28 29.16
N THR A 129 2.86 4.19 29.48
CA THR A 129 1.81 3.80 28.52
C THR A 129 1.84 4.68 27.26
N GLN A 130 2.29 5.93 27.39
CA GLN A 130 2.50 6.84 26.26
C GLN A 130 3.63 6.36 25.32
N THR A 131 4.71 5.81 25.88
CA THR A 131 5.82 5.23 25.11
C THR A 131 5.36 3.98 24.37
N LEU A 132 4.58 3.10 25.01
CA LEU A 132 4.02 1.92 24.36
C LEU A 132 3.05 2.27 23.23
N SER A 133 2.19 3.28 23.43
CA SER A 133 1.30 3.79 22.38
C SER A 133 2.10 4.34 21.18
N ALA A 134 3.14 5.13 21.44
CA ALA A 134 3.99 5.69 20.39
C ALA A 134 4.76 4.60 19.62
N VAL A 135 5.22 3.54 20.29
CA VAL A 135 5.82 2.36 19.65
C VAL A 135 4.80 1.63 18.77
N SER A 136 3.57 1.43 19.25
CA SER A 136 2.48 0.85 18.47
C SER A 136 2.16 1.68 17.23
N ASP A 137 2.12 3.01 17.37
CA ASP A 137 1.89 3.93 16.26
C ASP A 137 3.01 3.92 15.21
N ILE A 138 4.26 3.76 15.65
CA ILE A 138 5.41 3.56 14.75
C ILE A 138 5.26 2.22 14.04
N LEU A 139 4.93 1.14 14.75
CA LEU A 139 4.75 -0.17 14.14
C LEU A 139 3.64 -0.17 13.09
N ALA A 140 2.52 0.53 13.34
CA ALA A 140 1.47 0.72 12.36
C ALA A 140 1.98 1.48 11.12
N SER A 141 2.80 2.51 11.30
CA SER A 141 3.42 3.24 10.19
C SER A 141 4.47 2.43 9.43
N VAL A 142 5.23 1.56 10.11
CA VAL A 142 6.15 0.61 9.45
C VAL A 142 5.38 -0.43 8.64
N LYS A 143 4.29 -0.98 9.18
CA LYS A 143 3.42 -1.91 8.45
C LYS A 143 2.85 -1.26 7.19
N ALA A 144 2.37 -0.02 7.29
CA ALA A 144 1.90 0.74 6.15
C ALA A 144 3.02 0.94 5.11
N PHE A 145 4.21 1.33 5.54
CA PHE A 145 5.39 1.51 4.67
C PHE A 145 5.81 0.22 3.96
N ILE A 146 5.91 -0.90 4.68
CA ILE A 146 6.26 -2.21 4.10
C ILE A 146 5.17 -2.65 3.14
N SER A 147 3.90 -2.56 3.52
CA SER A 147 2.79 -2.91 2.62
C SER A 147 2.79 -2.08 1.35
N TRP A 148 3.27 -0.83 1.41
CA TRP A 148 3.41 0.02 0.24
C TRP A 148 4.55 -0.50 -0.64
N ILE A 149 5.72 -0.80 -0.08
CA ILE A 149 6.85 -1.38 -0.85
C ILE A 149 6.47 -2.72 -1.48
N ASP A 150 5.87 -3.61 -0.71
CA ASP A 150 5.46 -4.95 -1.16
C ASP A 150 4.48 -4.85 -2.34
N ARG A 151 3.48 -3.98 -2.22
CA ARG A 151 2.56 -3.67 -3.31
C ARG A 151 3.26 -3.09 -4.53
N TYR A 152 4.20 -2.15 -4.37
CA TYR A 152 4.93 -1.56 -5.51
C TYR A 152 5.90 -2.53 -6.18
N VAL A 153 6.57 -3.40 -5.41
CA VAL A 153 7.48 -4.41 -5.95
C VAL A 153 6.72 -5.47 -6.75
N CYS A 154 5.55 -5.91 -6.29
CA CYS A 154 4.66 -6.78 -7.07
C CYS A 154 4.04 -6.06 -8.28
N LEU A 155 3.57 -4.82 -8.12
CA LEU A 155 2.93 -4.03 -9.19
C LEU A 155 3.84 -3.77 -10.38
N VAL A 156 5.10 -3.40 -10.13
CA VAL A 156 6.03 -2.95 -11.19
C VAL A 156 6.65 -4.10 -11.96
N LEU A 157 6.83 -5.27 -11.33
CA LEU A 157 7.45 -6.42 -11.99
C LEU A 157 6.47 -7.31 -12.77
N GLU A 158 5.17 -7.27 -12.44
CA GLU A 158 4.21 -8.25 -12.96
C GLU A 158 3.10 -7.64 -13.84
N VAL A 159 2.75 -6.35 -13.69
CA VAL A 159 1.49 -5.81 -14.26
C VAL A 159 1.63 -4.62 -15.22
N ILE A 160 2.77 -3.93 -15.25
CA ILE A 160 2.96 -2.79 -16.16
C ILE A 160 3.84 -3.20 -17.34
N PRO A 161 3.29 -3.41 -18.54
CA PRO A 161 4.11 -3.68 -19.70
C PRO A 161 5.00 -2.44 -19.99
N PRO A 162 6.27 -2.65 -20.38
CA PRO A 162 7.32 -1.60 -20.42
C PRO A 162 7.03 -0.42 -21.35
N LYS A 163 5.96 -0.47 -22.14
CA LYS A 163 5.44 0.60 -23.00
C LYS A 163 4.64 1.68 -22.25
N PHE A 164 4.29 1.47 -20.98
CA PHE A 164 3.56 2.44 -20.13
C PHE A 164 4.38 3.01 -18.96
N LEU A 165 5.66 2.62 -18.87
CA LEU A 165 6.69 3.22 -18.02
C LEU A 165 7.44 4.29 -18.82
#